data_AF-A0A9C6XA62-F1
#
_entry.id   AF-A0A9C6XA62-F1
#
_cell.length_a   1.000
_cell.length_b   1.000
_cell.length_c   1.000
_cell.angle_alpha   90.00
_cell.angle_beta   90.00
_cell.angle_gamma   90.00
#
_symmetry.space_group_name_H-M   'P 1'
#
loop_
_entity.id
_entity.type
_entity.pdbx_description
1 polymer ?
#
loop_
_entity_poly.entity_id
_entity_poly.type
_entity_poly.pdbx_seq_one_letter_code
_entity_poly.pdbx_strand_id
1 'polypeptide(L)'
;TPSSLAKDGRMFPSQTSSVTEAASDEMDCDLMDEPQRVTLLTEAHRNAIRAIRKIKYFVARRKFQQARKPYDVRDVIEQYSQGHLNMMVRIKELQRRLDQTLGKPGSYLGGFDRAGNQLKPMTIGARLFRLEQQLTGVERKTDSILALMQMLAQKHAIPLPSPRSPTPREELESRNT
;
A
#
# COMPACT_ATOMS: atom_id res chain seq x y z
N THR A 1 -39.51 -34.61 3.30
CA THR A 1 -39.43 -35.47 4.50
C THR A 1 -38.01 -35.47 5.03
N PRO A 2 -37.69 -34.81 6.14
CA PRO A 2 -36.43 -35.04 6.84
C PRO A 2 -36.66 -36.05 7.97
N SER A 3 -35.76 -37.03 8.10
CA SER A 3 -35.78 -38.06 9.13
C SER A 3 -34.45 -38.09 9.90
N SER A 4 -34.58 -38.42 11.18
CA SER A 4 -33.54 -38.92 12.12
C SER A 4 -32.51 -37.91 12.63
N LEU A 5 -32.62 -37.45 13.89
CA LEU A 5 -32.33 -38.14 15.17
C LEU A 5 -30.84 -38.11 15.56
N ALA A 6 -30.53 -37.29 16.57
CA ALA A 6 -29.68 -37.71 17.68
C ALA A 6 -30.05 -36.88 18.92
N LYS A 7 -30.80 -37.49 19.83
CA LYS A 7 -31.01 -37.05 21.21
C LYS A 7 -30.16 -37.95 22.11
N ASP A 8 -29.33 -37.34 22.95
CA ASP A 8 -28.84 -37.85 24.24
C ASP A 8 -28.52 -36.60 25.07
N GLY A 9 -28.96 -36.38 26.32
CA GLY A 9 -29.69 -37.24 27.24
C GLY A 9 -29.00 -37.37 28.60
N ARG A 10 -28.94 -36.29 29.41
CA ARG A 10 -28.90 -36.23 30.91
C ARG A 10 -28.57 -34.80 31.37
N MET A 11 -29.48 -33.96 31.91
CA MET A 11 -30.28 -33.99 33.15
C MET A 11 -29.45 -34.05 34.45
N PHE A 12 -29.31 -32.92 35.14
CA PHE A 12 -29.88 -32.68 36.48
C PHE A 12 -30.08 -31.16 36.73
N PRO A 13 -31.12 -30.75 37.49
CA PRO A 13 -31.58 -29.36 37.57
C PRO A 13 -31.11 -28.65 38.84
N SER A 14 -31.14 -27.31 38.83
CA SER A 14 -31.31 -26.53 40.06
C SER A 14 -32.31 -25.42 39.79
N GLN A 15 -33.42 -25.53 40.53
CA GLN A 15 -34.54 -24.63 40.56
C GLN A 15 -34.14 -23.36 41.32
N THR A 16 -34.51 -22.20 40.79
CA THR A 16 -35.03 -21.09 41.60
C THR A 16 -36.14 -20.41 40.80
N SER A 17 -37.36 -20.51 41.30
CA SER A 17 -38.57 -19.85 40.84
C SER A 17 -38.66 -18.41 41.33
N SER A 18 -39.06 -17.47 40.49
CA SER A 18 -40.11 -16.49 40.84
C SER A 18 -40.64 -15.77 39.59
N VAL A 19 -41.95 -15.73 39.52
CA VAL A 19 -42.83 -15.25 38.45
C VAL A 19 -42.95 -13.72 38.48
N THR A 20 -42.89 -13.07 37.32
CA THR A 20 -43.71 -11.88 37.02
C THR A 20 -44.02 -11.82 35.53
N GLU A 21 -45.30 -11.59 35.27
CA GLU A 21 -46.04 -11.69 34.01
C GLU A 21 -46.08 -10.34 33.27
N ALA A 22 -46.33 -10.40 31.95
CA ALA A 22 -46.94 -9.39 31.08
C ALA A 22 -46.17 -8.10 30.72
N ALA A 23 -45.69 -8.05 29.47
CA ALA A 23 -46.22 -7.16 28.42
C ALA A 23 -45.56 -7.53 27.08
N SER A 24 -46.21 -8.37 26.29
CA SER A 24 -45.86 -8.54 24.87
C SER A 24 -46.29 -7.26 24.14
N ASP A 25 -45.33 -6.47 23.69
CA ASP A 25 -45.58 -5.37 22.76
C ASP A 25 -45.68 -5.98 21.37
N GLU A 26 -46.88 -5.91 20.79
CA GLU A 26 -47.22 -6.45 19.49
C GLU A 26 -46.49 -5.65 18.40
N MET A 27 -45.41 -6.22 17.85
CA MET A 27 -44.81 -5.74 16.61
C MET A 27 -45.73 -6.14 15.45
N ASP A 28 -46.68 -5.25 15.13
CA ASP A 28 -47.39 -5.28 13.86
C ASP A 28 -46.42 -4.88 12.75
N CYS A 29 -45.66 -5.87 12.31
CA CYS A 29 -44.91 -5.85 11.06
C CYS A 29 -45.84 -6.38 9.98
N ASP A 30 -46.57 -5.51 9.28
CA ASP A 30 -46.84 -5.72 7.85
C ASP A 30 -47.42 -4.46 7.16
N LEU A 31 -46.97 -4.27 5.90
CA LEU A 31 -47.62 -3.54 4.81
C LEU A 31 -47.19 -2.09 4.49
N MET A 32 -46.03 -1.93 3.85
CA MET A 32 -46.00 -1.82 2.37
C MET A 32 -44.58 -1.72 1.82
N ASP A 33 -44.28 -2.67 0.95
CA ASP A 33 -43.17 -2.72 0.00
C ASP A 33 -43.29 -1.56 -1.01
N GLU A 34 -42.62 -0.44 -0.72
CA GLU A 34 -42.28 0.58 -1.71
C GLU A 34 -40.79 0.88 -1.59
N PRO A 35 -39.99 0.90 -2.68
CA PRO A 35 -38.58 1.18 -2.58
C PRO A 35 -38.42 2.61 -2.08
N GLN A 36 -38.05 2.72 -0.80
CA GLN A 36 -37.92 3.97 -0.07
C GLN A 36 -37.01 4.91 -0.85
N ARG A 37 -37.61 5.80 -1.66
CA ARG A 37 -36.87 6.78 -2.45
C ARG A 37 -36.01 7.57 -1.47
N VAL A 38 -34.71 7.70 -1.79
CA VAL A 38 -33.69 8.44 -1.03
C VAL A 38 -34.11 9.89 -0.70
N THR A 39 -35.19 10.37 -1.33
CA THR A 39 -35.83 11.68 -1.13
C THR A 39 -36.76 11.77 0.08
N LEU A 40 -37.17 10.67 0.72
CA LEU A 40 -38.06 10.68 1.88
C LEU A 40 -37.30 10.42 3.19
N LEU A 41 -37.00 11.49 3.92
CA LEU A 41 -36.45 11.39 5.26
C LEU A 41 -37.54 10.88 6.22
N THR A 42 -37.29 9.78 6.93
CA THR A 42 -38.15 9.33 8.03
C THR A 42 -38.14 10.35 9.17
N GLU A 43 -39.07 10.25 10.12
CA GLU A 43 -39.08 11.13 11.29
C GLU A 43 -37.80 10.98 12.12
N ALA A 44 -37.29 9.76 12.27
CA ALA A 44 -36.01 9.47 12.90
C ALA A 44 -34.86 10.21 12.20
N HIS A 45 -34.81 10.21 10.86
CA HIS A 45 -33.78 10.95 10.11
C HIS A 45 -33.89 12.47 10.35
N ARG A 46 -35.11 13.03 10.35
CA ARG A 46 -35.33 14.46 10.63
C ARG A 46 -34.86 14.83 12.04
N ASN A 47 -35.15 14.00 13.03
CA ASN A 47 -34.72 14.21 14.42
C ASN A 47 -33.21 14.06 14.57
N ALA A 48 -32.59 13.07 13.93
CA ALA A 48 -31.13 12.91 13.88
C ALA A 48 -30.45 14.13 13.24
N ILE A 49 -30.96 14.64 12.11
CA ILE A 49 -30.43 15.84 11.47
C ILE A 49 -30.53 17.06 12.41
N ARG A 50 -31.66 17.25 13.11
CA ARG A 50 -31.81 18.33 14.11
C ARG A 50 -30.81 18.17 15.25
N ALA A 51 -30.62 16.96 15.76
CA ALA A 51 -29.65 16.68 16.82
C ALA A 51 -28.20 16.98 16.38
N ILE A 52 -27.80 16.51 15.20
CA ILE A 52 -26.47 16.80 14.62
C ILE A 52 -26.28 18.31 14.42
N ARG A 53 -27.30 19.02 13.92
CA ARG A 53 -27.26 20.49 13.77
C ARG A 53 -27.09 21.19 15.11
N LYS A 54 -27.82 20.78 16.16
CA LYS A 54 -27.66 21.32 17.52
C LYS A 54 -26.24 21.09 18.05
N ILE A 55 -25.69 19.89 17.88
CA ILE A 55 -24.32 19.56 18.29
C ILE A 55 -23.32 20.44 17.53
N LYS A 56 -23.42 20.52 16.20
CA LYS A 56 -22.56 21.40 15.39
C LYS A 56 -22.66 22.87 15.81
N TYR A 57 -23.87 23.35 16.09
CA TYR A 57 -24.10 24.71 16.60
C TYR A 57 -23.40 24.94 17.94
N PHE A 58 -23.51 24.02 18.90
CA PHE A 58 -22.83 24.16 20.20
C PHE A 58 -21.30 24.09 20.07
N VAL A 59 -20.77 23.24 19.19
CA VAL A 59 -19.34 23.20 18.87
C VAL A 59 -18.89 24.53 18.27
N ALA A 60 -19.63 25.06 17.29
CA ALA A 60 -19.33 26.36 16.67
C ALA A 60 -19.42 27.51 17.69
N ARG A 61 -20.46 27.52 18.53
CA ARG A 61 -20.63 28.51 19.61
C ARG A 61 -19.46 28.49 20.59
N ARG A 62 -19.01 27.29 21.01
CA ARG A 62 -17.85 27.13 21.90
C ARG A 62 -16.56 27.62 21.25
N LYS A 63 -16.32 27.24 19.99
CA LYS A 63 -15.15 27.70 19.22
C LYS A 63 -15.14 29.21 19.04
N PHE A 64 -16.30 29.82 18.74
CA PHE A 64 -16.44 31.26 18.60
C PHE A 64 -16.18 32.00 19.93
N GLN A 65 -16.74 31.49 21.04
CA GLN A 65 -16.49 32.04 22.37
C GLN A 65 -15.02 31.90 22.79
N GLN A 66 -14.34 30.81 22.43
CA GLN A 66 -12.91 30.63 22.68
C GLN A 66 -12.07 31.60 21.83
N ALA A 67 -12.38 31.74 20.54
CA ALA A 67 -11.66 32.64 19.64
C ALA A 67 -11.77 34.13 20.01
N ARG A 68 -12.78 34.52 20.79
CA ARG A 68 -12.92 35.89 21.32
C ARG A 68 -12.04 36.16 22.53
N LYS A 69 -11.52 35.14 23.20
CA LYS A 69 -10.61 35.31 24.33
C LYS A 69 -9.20 35.58 23.78
N PRO A 70 -8.42 36.48 24.39
CA PRO A 70 -7.01 36.63 24.03
C PRO A 70 -6.28 35.30 24.24
N TYR A 71 -5.31 35.01 23.38
CA TYR A 71 -4.49 33.80 23.47
C TYR A 71 -3.70 33.76 24.78
N ASP A 72 -3.77 32.64 25.50
CA ASP A 72 -2.93 32.32 26.66
C ASP A 72 -1.62 31.66 26.17
N VAL A 73 -0.52 31.80 26.92
CA VAL A 73 0.72 31.05 26.69
C VAL A 73 0.44 29.54 26.59
N ARG A 74 -0.57 29.06 27.32
CA ARG A 74 -1.05 27.68 27.20
C ARG A 74 -1.51 27.32 25.78
N ASP A 75 -2.22 28.21 25.09
CA ASP A 75 -2.72 27.97 23.73
C ASP A 75 -1.54 27.83 22.74
N VAL A 76 -0.48 28.62 22.94
CA VAL A 76 0.73 28.57 22.12
C VAL A 76 1.47 27.25 22.30
N ILE A 77 1.61 26.81 23.56
CA ILE A 77 2.24 25.52 23.88
C ILE A 77 1.41 24.37 23.32
N GLU A 78 0.09 24.41 23.49
CA GLU A 78 -0.80 23.35 23.02
C GLU A 78 -0.79 23.26 21.49
N GLN A 79 -0.87 24.39 20.79
CA GLN A 79 -0.79 24.46 19.33
C GLN A 79 0.56 23.91 18.82
N TYR A 80 1.67 24.32 19.43
CA TYR A 80 2.99 23.83 19.07
C TYR A 80 3.10 22.32 19.29
N SER A 81 2.64 21.82 20.44
CA SER A 81 2.70 20.39 20.79
C SER A 81 1.90 19.53 19.80
N GLN A 82 0.72 20.00 19.38
CA GLN A 82 -0.11 19.31 18.40
C GLN A 82 0.51 19.37 17.00
N GLY A 83 1.06 20.52 16.60
CA GLY A 83 1.75 20.68 15.33
C GLY A 83 2.99 19.78 15.23
N HIS A 84 3.79 19.73 16.28
CA HIS A 84 4.95 18.85 16.38
C HIS A 84 4.57 17.37 16.30
N LEU A 85 3.54 16.94 17.04
CA LEU A 85 3.05 15.57 16.98
C LEU A 85 2.54 15.20 15.57
N ASN A 86 1.75 16.08 14.94
CA ASN A 86 1.24 15.85 13.59
C ASN A 86 2.38 15.70 12.56
N MET A 87 3.39 16.57 12.65
CA MET A 87 4.58 16.48 11.82
C MET A 87 5.31 15.15 12.04
N MET A 88 5.50 14.75 13.29
CA MET A 88 6.17 13.50 13.64
C MET A 88 5.44 12.27 13.13
N VAL A 89 4.10 12.22 13.24
CA VAL A 89 3.28 11.12 12.69
C VAL A 89 3.43 11.05 11.17
N ARG A 90 3.43 12.20 10.49
CA ARG A 90 3.63 12.26 9.04
C ARG A 90 5.01 11.79 8.61
N ILE A 91 6.06 12.17 9.34
CA ILE A 91 7.43 11.68 9.12
C ILE A 91 7.48 10.16 9.29
N LYS A 92 6.89 9.61 10.36
CA LYS A 92 6.85 8.16 10.60
C LYS A 92 6.11 7.39 9.51
N GLU A 93 5.00 7.93 9.01
CA GLU A 93 4.27 7.30 7.90
C GLU A 93 5.07 7.33 6.60
N LEU A 94 5.78 8.43 6.31
CA LEU A 94 6.68 8.50 5.16
C LEU A 94 7.83 7.50 5.29
N GLN A 95 8.46 7.41 6.46
CA GLN A 95 9.49 6.41 6.76
C GLN A 95 8.95 4.99 6.57
N ARG A 96 7.77 4.68 7.11
CA ARG A 96 7.12 3.37 6.95
C ARG A 96 6.89 3.01 5.48
N ARG A 97 6.41 3.96 4.67
CA ARG A 97 6.20 3.75 3.23
C ARG A 97 7.53 3.53 2.50
N LEU A 98 8.55 4.32 2.80
CA LEU A 98 9.89 4.16 2.24
C LEU A 98 10.47 2.79 2.58
N ASP A 99 10.41 2.39 3.85
CA ASP A 99 10.88 1.08 4.31
C ASP A 99 10.15 -0.07 3.61
N GLN A 100 8.85 0.08 3.36
CA GLN A 100 8.06 -0.92 2.64
C GLN A 100 8.40 -0.99 1.14
N THR A 101 8.65 0.16 0.50
CA THR A 101 8.89 0.22 -0.95
C THR A 101 10.35 -0.08 -1.32
N LEU A 102 11.29 0.51 -0.58
CA LEU A 102 12.72 0.40 -0.87
C LEU A 102 13.39 -0.72 -0.06
N GLY A 103 12.83 -1.05 1.11
CA GLY A 103 13.50 -1.88 2.11
C GLY A 103 14.44 -1.05 2.98
N LYS A 104 14.80 -1.57 4.16
CA LYS A 104 15.86 -0.96 4.98
C LYS A 104 17.18 -0.95 4.21
N PRO A 105 18.04 0.07 4.38
CA PRO A 105 19.39 0.04 3.80
C PRO A 105 20.12 -1.24 4.26
N GLY A 106 20.63 -2.03 3.30
CA GLY A 106 21.23 -3.35 3.53
C GLY A 106 20.25 -4.53 3.45
N SER A 107 18.94 -4.31 3.50
CA SER A 107 17.93 -5.39 3.43
C SER A 107 17.83 -6.06 2.05
N TYR A 108 18.37 -5.44 1.01
CA TYR A 108 18.38 -5.98 -0.36
C TYR A 108 19.45 -7.06 -0.56
N LEU A 109 20.44 -7.16 0.35
CA LEU A 109 21.53 -8.14 0.29
C LEU A 109 21.17 -9.51 0.85
N GLY A 110 20.00 -9.65 1.50
CA GLY A 110 19.54 -10.92 2.07
C GLY A 110 18.85 -10.69 3.41
N GLY A 111 17.57 -10.31 3.36
CA GLY A 111 16.71 -10.35 4.54
C GLY A 111 16.19 -11.76 4.74
N PHE A 112 16.76 -12.50 5.68
CA PHE A 112 16.13 -13.69 6.24
C PHE A 112 15.13 -13.23 7.31
N ASP A 113 13.89 -13.69 7.24
CA ASP A 113 12.95 -13.49 8.35
C ASP A 113 13.41 -14.24 9.60
N ARG A 114 12.97 -13.79 10.78
CA ARG A 114 13.18 -14.49 12.08
C ARG A 114 12.68 -15.96 12.08
N ALA A 115 11.92 -16.36 11.06
CA ALA A 115 11.37 -17.70 10.87
C ALA A 115 12.19 -18.56 9.87
N GLY A 116 13.34 -18.11 9.37
CA GLY A 116 14.18 -18.88 8.44
C GLY A 116 13.60 -19.04 7.03
N ASN A 117 12.39 -18.54 6.77
CA ASN A 117 11.83 -18.50 5.43
C ASN A 117 12.48 -17.39 4.60
N GLN A 118 12.83 -17.73 3.36
CA GLN A 118 13.37 -16.81 2.36
C GLN A 118 12.23 -15.92 1.83
N LEU A 119 11.71 -15.03 2.68
CA LEU A 119 10.74 -14.03 2.26
C LEU A 119 11.47 -12.99 1.43
N LYS A 120 11.65 -13.27 0.13
CA LYS A 120 12.21 -12.31 -0.83
C LYS A 120 11.46 -10.99 -0.65
N PRO A 121 12.07 -9.95 -0.06
CA PRO A 121 11.37 -8.69 0.12
C PRO A 121 10.95 -8.22 -1.27
N MET A 122 9.66 -7.98 -1.50
CA MET A 122 9.16 -7.51 -2.80
C MET A 122 9.36 -6.00 -2.95
N THR A 123 10.52 -5.52 -2.50
CA THR A 123 10.94 -4.12 -2.57
C THR A 123 11.53 -3.83 -3.94
N ILE A 124 11.55 -2.55 -4.32
CA ILE A 124 12.17 -2.10 -5.56
C ILE A 124 13.66 -2.48 -5.56
N GLY A 125 14.36 -2.32 -4.44
CA GLY A 125 15.78 -2.67 -4.31
C GLY A 125 16.06 -4.15 -4.60
N ALA A 126 15.26 -5.07 -4.03
CA ALA A 126 15.43 -6.50 -4.26
C ALA A 126 15.08 -6.91 -5.71
N ARG A 127 14.13 -6.22 -6.35
CA ARG A 127 13.82 -6.42 -7.77
C ARG A 127 14.96 -5.91 -8.66
N LEU A 128 15.50 -4.73 -8.36
CA LEU A 128 16.62 -4.14 -9.09
C LEU A 128 17.86 -5.04 -9.02
N PHE A 129 18.21 -5.55 -7.84
CA PHE A 129 19.32 -6.48 -7.66
C PHE A 129 19.18 -7.76 -8.49
N ARG A 130 17.96 -8.32 -8.59
CA ARG A 130 17.70 -9.48 -9.48
C ARG A 130 17.89 -9.12 -10.94
N LEU A 131 17.44 -7.93 -11.35
CA LEU A 131 17.63 -7.44 -12.71
C LEU A 131 19.13 -7.26 -13.02
N GLU A 132 19.93 -6.72 -12.09
CA GLU A 132 21.39 -6.59 -12.25
C GLU A 132 22.07 -7.95 -12.44
N GLN A 133 21.70 -8.96 -11.65
CA GLN A 133 22.24 -10.32 -11.83
C GLN A 133 21.84 -10.95 -13.17
N GLN A 134 20.60 -10.73 -13.62
CA GLN A 134 20.15 -11.19 -14.94
C GLN A 134 20.89 -10.46 -16.06
N LEU A 135 21.10 -9.15 -15.95
CA LEU A 135 21.84 -8.34 -16.90
C LEU A 135 23.30 -8.81 -17.02
N THR A 136 23.95 -9.09 -15.89
CA THR A 136 25.30 -9.68 -15.87
C THR A 136 25.33 -11.04 -16.59
N GLY A 137 24.27 -11.84 -16.45
CA GLY A 137 24.14 -13.10 -17.18
C GLY A 137 23.97 -12.91 -18.70
N VAL A 138 23.28 -11.85 -19.12
CA VAL A 138 23.15 -11.48 -20.54
C VAL A 138 24.50 -11.01 -21.09
N GLU A 139 25.22 -10.16 -20.36
CA GLU A 139 26.55 -9.67 -20.72
C GLU A 139 27.53 -10.83 -21.00
N ARG A 140 27.61 -11.81 -20.12
CA ARG A 140 28.46 -13.00 -20.34
C ARG A 140 28.05 -13.81 -21.57
N LYS A 141 26.74 -13.90 -21.86
CA LYS A 141 26.25 -14.59 -23.05
C LYS A 141 26.59 -13.83 -24.32
N THR A 142 26.51 -12.50 -24.31
CA THR A 142 26.92 -11.66 -25.45
C THR A 142 28.41 -11.76 -25.70
N ASP A 143 29.24 -11.79 -24.65
CA ASP A 143 30.69 -12.01 -24.78
C ASP A 143 31.00 -13.40 -25.34
N SER A 144 30.26 -14.42 -24.88
CA SER A 144 30.40 -15.79 -25.40
C SER A 144 30.07 -15.86 -26.89
N ILE A 145 29.00 -15.19 -27.33
CA ILE A 145 28.61 -15.10 -28.75
C ILE A 145 29.67 -14.36 -29.54
N LEU A 146 30.19 -13.24 -29.04
CA LEU A 146 31.25 -12.48 -29.68
C LEU A 146 32.51 -13.33 -29.89
N ALA A 147 32.93 -14.06 -28.85
CA ALA A 147 34.07 -14.98 -28.93
C ALA A 147 33.82 -16.09 -29.97
N LEU A 148 32.62 -16.66 -30.01
CA LEU A 148 32.25 -17.68 -30.99
C LEU A 148 32.25 -17.13 -32.43
N MET A 149 31.75 -15.91 -32.63
CA MET A 149 31.79 -15.22 -33.92
C MET A 149 33.22 -14.91 -34.36
N GLN A 150 34.10 -14.47 -33.45
CA GLN A 150 35.51 -14.26 -33.76
C GLN A 150 36.21 -15.55 -34.17
N MET A 151 35.95 -16.65 -33.46
CA MET A 151 36.47 -17.98 -33.81
C MET A 151 35.97 -18.43 -35.19
N LEU A 152 34.69 -18.24 -35.50
CA LEU A 152 34.13 -18.56 -36.81
C LEU A 152 34.69 -17.66 -37.92
N ALA A 153 34.88 -16.36 -37.67
CA ALA A 153 35.47 -15.43 -38.63
C ALA A 153 36.92 -15.78 -38.94
N GLN A 154 37.71 -16.16 -37.93
CA GLN A 154 39.08 -16.67 -38.11
C GLN A 154 39.10 -17.98 -38.92
N LYS A 155 38.17 -18.90 -38.64
CA LYS A 155 38.08 -20.19 -39.33
C LYS A 155 37.59 -20.09 -40.78
N HIS A 156 36.75 -19.09 -41.08
CA HIS A 156 36.23 -18.85 -42.43
C HIS A 156 37.07 -17.85 -43.24
N ALA A 157 38.17 -17.31 -42.70
CA ALA A 157 39.05 -16.35 -43.36
C ALA A 157 38.29 -15.34 -44.23
N ILE A 158 37.24 -14.71 -43.68
CA ILE A 158 36.66 -13.53 -44.32
C ILE A 158 37.68 -12.42 -44.06
N PRO A 159 38.38 -11.91 -45.09
CA PRO A 159 39.38 -10.88 -44.87
C PRO A 159 38.68 -9.67 -44.26
N LEU A 160 39.09 -9.26 -43.06
CA LEU A 160 38.84 -7.89 -42.65
C LEU A 160 39.43 -7.00 -43.75
N PRO A 161 38.74 -5.95 -44.23
CA PRO A 161 39.37 -5.02 -45.15
C PRO A 161 40.55 -4.40 -44.40
N SER A 162 41.76 -4.77 -44.81
CA SER A 162 42.98 -4.06 -44.43
C SER A 162 42.76 -2.58 -44.74
N PRO A 163 43.24 -1.64 -43.90
CA PRO A 163 43.38 -0.26 -44.33
C PRO A 163 44.11 -0.27 -45.67
N ARG A 164 43.47 0.24 -46.72
CA ARG A 164 44.07 0.31 -48.06
C ARG A 164 45.33 1.17 -47.92
N SER A 165 46.48 0.61 -48.24
CA SER A 165 47.69 1.41 -48.46
C SER A 165 47.39 2.38 -49.62
N PRO A 166 47.78 3.66 -49.50
CA PRO A 166 47.51 4.65 -50.54
C PRO A 166 48.09 4.19 -51.87
N THR A 167 47.33 4.41 -52.94
CA THR A 167 47.79 4.07 -54.29
C THR A 167 48.91 5.04 -54.70
N PRO A 168 49.83 4.66 -55.62
CA PRO A 168 50.93 5.54 -56.05
C PRO A 168 50.46 6.91 -56.59
N ARG A 169 49.19 7.03 -57.01
CA ARG A 169 48.57 8.31 -57.38
C ARG A 169 48.28 9.21 -56.18
N GLU A 170 47.82 8.66 -55.06
CA GLU A 170 47.51 9.42 -53.84
C GLU A 170 48.79 9.87 -53.10
N GLU A 171 49.89 9.11 -53.22
CA GLU A 171 51.21 9.50 -52.72
C GLU A 171 51.84 10.66 -53.52
N LEU A 172 51.56 10.74 -54.82
CA LEU A 172 52.01 11.83 -55.69
C LEU A 172 51.23 13.13 -55.43
N GLU A 173 49.92 13.02 -55.16
CA GLU A 173 49.10 14.19 -54.79
C GLU A 173 49.48 14.74 -53.41
N SER A 174 49.80 13.88 -52.45
CA SER A 174 50.23 14.29 -51.09
C SER A 174 51.64 14.91 -51.04
N ARG A 175 52.43 14.78 -52.10
CA ARG A 175 53.77 15.37 -52.23
C ARG A 175 53.81 16.70 -52.97
N ASN A 176 52.69 17.10 -53.59
CA ASN A 176 52.58 18.33 -54.40
C ASN A 176 51.69 19.41 -53.76
N THR A 177 51.31 19.24 -52.50
CA THR A 177 50.71 20.26 -51.62
C THR A 177 51.66 20.55 -50.47
#